data_AF-A0A661KTE6-F1
#
_entry.id   AF-A0A661KTE6-F1
#
_cell.length_a   1.000
_cell.length_b   1.000
_cell.length_c   1.000
_cell.angle_alpha   90.00
_cell.angle_beta   90.00
_cell.angle_gamma   90.00
#
_symmetry.space_group_name_H-M   'P 1'
#
loop_
_entity.id
_entity.type
_entity.pdbx_description
1 polymer ?
#
loop_
_entity_poly.entity_id
_entity_poly.type
_entity_poly.pdbx_seq_one_letter_code
_entity_poly.pdbx_strand_id
1 'polypeptide(L)'
;LIKFWTRSEYSHVGFLLNECVLIECWGASSPFDVKWGFSIPPFSKHRKNTHVEIWCLDVSKQEFEFVTGFMLRLAQLEYKYDWLGVIGFVLKVDKHNRSGFFCSEGCIYPLVKAKGWKSIKPHHVSPAEFVNIIEAAGAKLEKSFVL
;
A
#
# COMPACT_ATOMS: atom_id res chain seq x y z
N LEU A 1 -16.18 -1.94 -0.47
CA LEU A 1 -16.24 -0.47 -0.27
C LEU A 1 -15.24 0.22 -1.19
N ILE A 2 -13.93 0.15 -0.97
CA ILE A 2 -12.93 0.90 -1.78
C ILE A 2 -13.13 0.73 -3.30
N LYS A 3 -13.23 -0.50 -3.84
CA LYS A 3 -13.49 -0.75 -5.27
C LYS A 3 -14.71 0.00 -5.83
N PHE A 4 -15.77 0.13 -5.02
CA PHE A 4 -16.99 0.83 -5.40
C PHE A 4 -16.78 2.35 -5.47
N TRP A 5 -16.05 2.92 -4.50
CA TRP A 5 -15.76 4.36 -4.47
C TRP A 5 -14.69 4.77 -5.49
N THR A 6 -13.68 3.93 -5.73
CA THR A 6 -12.61 4.19 -6.68
C THR A 6 -12.94 3.71 -8.10
N ARG A 7 -14.06 3.01 -8.29
CA ARG A 7 -14.42 2.30 -9.54
C ARG A 7 -13.26 1.47 -10.09
N SER A 8 -12.47 0.87 -9.20
CA SER A 8 -11.26 0.14 -9.55
C SER A 8 -11.33 -1.31 -9.11
N GLU A 9 -10.63 -2.17 -9.84
CA GLU A 9 -10.41 -3.55 -9.45
C GLU A 9 -9.48 -3.69 -8.24
N TYR A 10 -8.70 -2.65 -7.93
CA TYR A 10 -7.80 -2.63 -6.77
C TYR A 10 -8.47 -2.00 -5.55
N SER A 11 -8.45 -2.72 -4.43
CA SER A 11 -8.92 -2.23 -3.11
C SER A 11 -7.85 -2.15 -2.05
N HIS A 12 -6.66 -2.70 -2.31
CA HIS A 12 -5.60 -2.81 -1.32
C HIS A 12 -4.24 -2.81 -2.01
N VAL A 13 -3.22 -2.34 -1.30
CA VAL A 13 -1.82 -2.36 -1.72
C VAL A 13 -0.99 -2.79 -0.51
N GLY A 14 -0.04 -3.70 -0.74
CA GLY A 14 0.95 -4.13 0.24
C GLY A 14 2.34 -4.17 -0.40
N PHE A 15 3.36 -4.36 0.44
CA PHE A 15 4.75 -4.48 0.04
C PHE A 15 5.24 -5.90 0.26
N LEU A 16 5.63 -6.58 -0.82
CA LEU A 16 6.14 -7.95 -0.76
C LEU A 16 7.67 -7.93 -0.76
N LEU A 17 8.27 -8.42 0.32
CA LEU A 17 9.72 -8.51 0.48
C LEU A 17 10.19 -9.95 0.27
N ASN A 18 11.09 -10.13 -0.70
CA ASN A 18 11.75 -11.41 -1.03
C ASN A 18 10.77 -12.59 -1.25
N GLU A 19 9.57 -12.31 -1.78
CA GLU A 19 8.46 -13.28 -1.96
C GLU A 19 7.97 -14.02 -0.69
N CYS A 20 8.54 -13.74 0.48
CA CYS A 20 8.30 -14.48 1.71
C CYS A 20 7.58 -13.67 2.78
N VAL A 21 7.65 -12.33 2.70
CA VAL A 21 7.12 -11.45 3.74
C VAL A 21 6.25 -10.39 3.10
N LEU A 22 4.94 -10.46 3.33
CA LEU A 22 4.01 -9.40 2.95
C LEU A 22 3.86 -8.41 4.11
N ILE A 23 4.12 -7.14 3.85
CA ILE A 23 3.89 -6.02 4.76
C ILE A 23 2.67 -5.25 4.27
N GLU A 24 1.65 -5.22 5.09
CA GLU A 24 0.38 -4.59 4.73
C GLU A 24 -0.35 -4.13 5.98
N CYS A 25 -1.33 -3.25 5.81
CA CYS A 25 -2.23 -2.89 6.89
C CYS A 25 -3.49 -3.76 6.86
N TRP A 26 -3.67 -4.56 7.91
CA TRP A 26 -4.76 -5.52 8.01
C TRP A 26 -5.34 -5.53 9.42
N GLY A 27 -6.65 -5.73 9.56
CA GLY A 27 -7.35 -5.73 10.84
C GLY A 27 -7.74 -7.13 11.29
N ALA A 28 -7.66 -7.36 12.60
CA ALA A 28 -8.34 -8.46 13.25
C ALA A 28 -9.67 -7.93 13.81
N SER A 29 -10.78 -8.56 13.41
CA SER A 29 -12.13 -8.42 13.99
C SER A 29 -12.85 -7.07 13.89
N SER A 30 -12.16 -5.92 13.85
CA SER A 30 -12.75 -4.57 13.84
C SER A 30 -12.00 -3.61 12.91
N PRO A 31 -12.69 -2.67 12.23
CA PRO A 31 -12.04 -1.61 11.45
C PRO A 31 -11.08 -0.76 12.30
N PHE A 32 -11.39 -0.51 13.58
CA PHE A 32 -10.54 0.30 14.46
C PHE A 32 -9.22 -0.37 14.86
N ASP A 33 -9.08 -1.67 14.61
CA ASP A 33 -7.90 -2.48 14.92
C ASP A 33 -7.03 -2.77 13.68
N VAL A 34 -7.30 -2.11 12.55
CA VAL A 34 -6.43 -2.20 11.37
C VAL A 34 -5.10 -1.52 11.66
N LYS A 35 -4.02 -2.29 11.53
CA LYS A 35 -2.64 -1.86 11.75
C LYS A 35 -1.72 -2.45 10.69
N TRP A 36 -0.64 -1.74 10.41
CA TRP A 36 0.47 -2.26 9.60
C TRP A 36 1.12 -3.43 10.32
N GLY A 37 1.43 -4.50 9.59
CA GLY A 37 2.04 -5.68 10.16
C GLY A 37 2.53 -6.66 9.12
N PHE A 38 3.07 -7.77 9.60
CA PHE A 38 3.57 -8.85 8.77
C PHE A 38 2.48 -9.89 8.50
N SER A 39 2.48 -10.43 7.29
CA SER A 39 1.78 -11.66 6.90
C SER A 39 2.82 -12.67 6.42
N ILE A 40 3.05 -13.70 7.25
CA ILE A 40 3.99 -14.80 7.01
C ILE A 40 3.24 -16.12 7.30
N PRO A 41 3.00 -16.98 6.30
CA PRO A 41 3.33 -16.79 4.89
C PRO A 41 2.53 -15.64 4.24
N PRO A 42 2.98 -15.10 3.09
CA PRO A 42 2.25 -14.07 2.35
C PRO A 42 0.81 -14.51 2.09
N PHE A 43 -0.11 -13.54 2.10
CA PHE A 43 -1.54 -13.74 1.84
C PHE A 43 -2.31 -14.65 2.81
N SER A 44 -1.69 -15.18 3.87
CA SER A 44 -2.35 -16.06 4.84
C SER A 44 -3.64 -15.51 5.48
N LYS A 45 -3.77 -14.18 5.52
CA LYS A 45 -4.95 -13.48 6.07
C LYS A 45 -6.02 -13.13 5.02
N HIS A 46 -5.76 -13.41 3.74
CA HIS A 46 -6.67 -13.09 2.64
C HIS A 46 -7.77 -14.13 2.50
N ARG A 47 -8.90 -13.72 1.93
CA ARG A 47 -10.01 -14.64 1.62
C ARG A 47 -9.70 -15.45 0.37
N LYS A 48 -10.17 -16.70 0.33
CA LYS A 48 -10.20 -17.49 -0.90
C LYS A 48 -10.90 -16.73 -2.03
N ASN A 49 -10.46 -16.96 -3.26
CA ASN A 49 -10.91 -16.30 -4.48
C ASN A 49 -10.57 -14.80 -4.55
N THR A 50 -9.59 -14.34 -3.77
CA THR A 50 -9.08 -12.97 -3.91
C THR A 50 -8.11 -12.93 -5.08
N HIS A 51 -8.39 -12.09 -6.07
CA HIS A 51 -7.47 -11.79 -7.16
C HIS A 51 -6.32 -10.94 -6.63
N VAL A 52 -5.09 -11.35 -6.95
CA VAL A 52 -3.84 -10.72 -6.51
C VAL A 52 -2.95 -10.49 -7.71
N GLU A 53 -2.33 -9.31 -7.73
CA GLU A 53 -1.30 -8.95 -8.68
C GLU A 53 -0.04 -8.54 -7.94
N ILE A 54 1.11 -9.01 -8.43
CA ILE A 54 2.44 -8.64 -7.93
C ILE A 54 3.13 -7.82 -9.02
N TRP A 55 3.37 -6.55 -8.69
CA TRP A 55 4.08 -5.61 -9.54
C TRP A 55 5.50 -5.40 -9.01
N CYS A 56 6.47 -5.37 -9.90
CA CYS A 56 7.89 -5.15 -9.59
C CYS A 56 8.36 -3.86 -10.25
N LEU A 57 8.98 -2.97 -9.48
CA LEU A 57 9.59 -1.74 -9.96
C LEU A 57 11.10 -1.78 -9.70
N ASP A 58 11.89 -1.63 -10.75
CA ASP A 58 13.34 -1.53 -10.61
C ASP A 58 13.72 -0.22 -9.89
N VAL A 59 14.53 -0.37 -8.85
CA VAL A 59 14.98 0.72 -7.98
C VAL A 59 16.48 0.60 -7.73
N SER A 60 17.13 1.71 -7.40
CA SER A 60 18.52 1.68 -6.96
C SER A 60 18.63 0.98 -5.60
N LYS A 61 19.84 0.55 -5.24
CA LYS A 61 20.10 -0.03 -3.91
C LYS A 61 19.69 0.93 -2.78
N GLN A 62 20.00 2.23 -2.91
CA GLN A 62 19.65 3.20 -1.87
C GLN A 62 18.13 3.40 -1.77
N GLU A 63 17.43 3.44 -2.89
CA GLU A 63 15.97 3.53 -2.92
C GLU A 63 15.34 2.30 -2.26
N PHE A 64 15.84 1.10 -2.59
CA PHE A 64 15.39 -0.15 -1.98
C PHE A 64 15.58 -0.17 -0.46
N GLU A 65 16.76 0.20 0.03
CA GLU A 65 17.07 0.23 1.46
C GLU A 65 16.17 1.23 2.20
N PHE A 66 15.94 2.42 1.62
CA PHE A 66 15.07 3.43 2.19
C PHE A 66 13.60 2.95 2.26
N VAL A 67 13.07 2.45 1.14
CA VAL A 67 11.68 1.96 1.08
C VAL A 67 11.50 0.79 2.03
N THR A 68 12.39 -0.20 1.99
CA THR A 68 12.32 -1.37 2.86
C THR A 68 12.40 -0.98 4.33
N GLY A 69 13.32 -0.10 4.71
CA GLY A 69 13.44 0.39 6.09
C GLY A 69 12.17 1.08 6.59
N PHE A 70 11.53 1.89 5.73
CA PHE A 70 10.25 2.52 6.06
C PHE A 70 9.13 1.49 6.25
N MET A 71 8.98 0.54 5.33
CA MET A 71 7.94 -0.49 5.40
C MET A 71 8.12 -1.40 6.62
N LEU A 72 9.35 -1.82 6.91
CA LEU A 72 9.66 -2.60 8.11
C LEU A 72 9.29 -1.84 9.38
N ARG A 73 9.58 -0.53 9.44
CA ARG A 73 9.23 0.30 10.59
C ARG A 73 7.72 0.42 10.79
N LEU A 74 6.94 0.56 9.72
CA LEU A 74 5.47 0.57 9.81
C LEU A 74 4.95 -0.72 10.45
N ALA A 75 5.45 -1.87 9.99
CA ALA A 75 5.04 -3.18 10.51
C ALA A 75 5.50 -3.43 11.95
N GLN A 76 6.76 -3.11 12.27
CA GLN A 76 7.34 -3.31 13.61
C GLN A 76 6.67 -2.44 14.69
N LEU A 77 6.30 -1.21 14.34
CA LEU A 77 5.64 -0.29 15.25
C LEU A 77 4.12 -0.41 15.23
N GLU A 78 3.57 -1.37 14.46
CA GLU A 78 2.13 -1.61 14.38
C GLU A 78 1.33 -0.33 14.08
N TYR A 79 1.82 0.46 13.12
CA TYR A 79 1.26 1.79 12.84
C TYR A 79 -0.23 1.68 12.53
N LYS A 80 -1.05 2.55 13.14
CA LYS A 80 -2.51 2.50 12.98
C LYS A 80 -2.92 2.96 11.59
N TYR A 81 -3.99 2.37 11.07
CA TYR A 81 -4.57 2.73 9.78
C TYR A 81 -5.29 4.08 9.84
N ASP A 82 -5.05 4.94 8.85
CA ASP A 82 -5.72 6.23 8.75
C ASP A 82 -7.05 6.14 7.99
N TRP A 83 -8.12 5.79 8.71
CA TRP A 83 -9.48 5.80 8.16
C TRP A 83 -9.99 7.18 7.75
N LEU A 84 -9.50 8.26 8.38
CA LEU A 84 -9.88 9.62 8.00
C LEU A 84 -9.26 10.00 6.67
N GLY A 85 -8.00 9.61 6.45
CA GLY A 85 -7.32 9.71 5.15
C GLY A 85 -8.07 8.98 4.03
N VAL A 86 -8.69 7.83 4.33
CA VAL A 86 -9.53 7.12 3.35
C VAL A 86 -10.73 7.96 2.89
N ILE A 87 -11.41 8.62 3.83
CA ILE A 87 -12.51 9.54 3.50
C ILE A 87 -11.98 10.75 2.72
N GLY A 88 -10.80 11.24 3.07
CA GLY A 88 -10.13 12.36 2.41
C GLY A 88 -9.86 12.11 0.92
N PHE A 89 -9.28 10.97 0.54
CA PHE A 89 -9.04 10.67 -0.87
C PHE A 89 -10.35 10.38 -1.63
N VAL A 90 -11.31 9.70 -1.00
CA VAL A 90 -12.61 9.38 -1.62
C VAL A 90 -13.42 10.65 -1.91
N LEU A 91 -13.44 11.61 -0.98
CA LEU A 91 -14.19 12.86 -1.12
C LEU A 91 -13.35 14.00 -1.74
N LYS A 92 -12.06 13.78 -2.04
CA LYS A 92 -11.10 14.80 -2.49
C LYS A 92 -11.07 16.04 -1.59
N VAL A 93 -11.18 15.84 -0.28
CA VAL A 93 -11.09 16.91 0.72
C VAL A 93 -9.79 16.71 1.50
N ASP A 94 -9.06 17.79 1.77
CA ASP A 94 -7.82 17.77 2.55
C ASP A 94 -8.10 17.52 4.05
N LYS A 95 -8.55 16.31 4.37
CA LYS A 95 -8.65 15.76 5.72
C LYS A 95 -7.75 14.54 5.81
N HIS A 96 -6.56 14.72 6.36
CA HIS A 96 -5.66 13.63 6.74
C HIS A 96 -5.50 13.64 8.25
N ASN A 97 -5.38 12.47 8.87
CA ASN A 97 -4.87 12.39 10.23
C ASN A 97 -3.34 12.31 10.14
N ARG A 98 -2.62 13.24 10.77
CA ARG A 98 -1.14 13.26 10.75
C ARG A 98 -0.47 12.05 11.44
N SER A 99 -1.24 11.09 11.93
CA SER A 99 -0.80 10.01 12.82
C SER A 99 -0.97 8.59 12.26
N GLY A 100 -1.31 8.42 10.98
CA GLY A 100 -1.46 7.11 10.37
C GLY A 100 -1.23 7.13 8.86
N PHE A 101 -1.18 5.93 8.26
CA PHE A 101 -1.12 5.73 6.81
C PHE A 101 -2.20 4.74 6.41
N PHE A 102 -2.96 5.03 5.35
CA PHE A 102 -3.76 4.01 4.68
C PHE A 102 -2.92 3.22 3.66
N CYS A 103 -3.46 2.13 3.12
CA CYS A 103 -2.68 1.11 2.38
C CYS A 103 -1.81 1.68 1.25
N SER A 104 -2.42 2.35 0.28
CA SER A 104 -1.70 2.93 -0.85
C SER A 104 -0.84 4.13 -0.45
N GLU A 105 -1.26 4.94 0.53
CA GLU A 105 -0.45 6.04 1.06
C GLU A 105 0.86 5.54 1.68
N GLY A 106 0.79 4.52 2.54
CA GLY A 106 1.96 3.95 3.20
C GLY A 106 2.93 3.31 2.21
N CYS A 107 2.43 2.76 1.10
CA CYS A 107 3.28 2.20 0.04
C CYS A 107 3.88 3.29 -0.86
N ILE A 108 3.11 4.35 -1.21
CA ILE A 108 3.58 5.38 -2.14
C ILE A 108 4.48 6.43 -1.47
N TYR A 109 4.24 6.75 -0.20
CA TYR A 109 5.00 7.75 0.55
C TYR A 109 6.53 7.52 0.49
N PRO A 110 7.06 6.33 0.86
CA PRO A 110 8.51 6.11 0.80
C PRO A 110 9.03 6.13 -0.63
N LEU A 111 8.25 5.67 -1.61
CA LEU A 111 8.65 5.66 -3.01
C LEU A 111 8.76 7.08 -3.59
N VAL A 112 7.78 7.95 -3.29
CA VAL A 112 7.80 9.38 -3.66
C VAL A 112 9.04 10.08 -3.10
N LYS A 113 9.39 9.78 -1.84
CA LYS A 113 10.58 10.33 -1.21
C LYS A 113 11.87 9.81 -1.85
N ALA A 114 11.95 8.51 -2.11
CA ALA A 114 13.11 7.86 -2.70
C ALA A 114 13.37 8.33 -4.15
N LYS A 115 12.31 8.41 -4.97
CA LYS A 115 12.36 8.81 -6.39
C LYS A 115 12.34 10.32 -6.61
N GLY A 116 12.06 11.12 -5.58
CA GLY A 116 11.96 12.58 -5.69
C GLY A 116 10.73 13.08 -6.46
N TRP A 117 9.62 12.34 -6.47
CA TRP A 117 8.40 12.68 -7.22
C TRP A 117 7.60 13.82 -6.57
N LYS A 118 8.00 15.07 -6.82
CA LYS A 118 7.45 16.26 -6.16
C LYS A 118 5.96 16.53 -6.42
N SER A 119 5.41 16.06 -7.54
CA SER A 119 4.02 16.29 -7.95
C SER A 119 3.02 15.33 -7.30
N ILE A 120 3.49 14.21 -6.74
CA ILE A 120 2.62 13.18 -6.16
C ILE A 120 2.36 13.51 -4.70
N LYS A 121 1.08 13.63 -4.34
CA LYS A 121 0.62 13.79 -2.97
C LYS A 121 0.18 12.42 -2.43
N PRO A 122 0.94 11.77 -1.54
CA PRO A 122 0.64 10.40 -1.09
C PRO A 122 -0.80 10.20 -0.58
N HIS A 123 -1.31 11.17 0.19
CA HIS A 123 -2.65 11.14 0.78
C HIS A 123 -3.79 11.26 -0.25
N HIS A 124 -3.49 11.52 -1.53
CA HIS A 124 -4.47 11.51 -2.62
C HIS A 124 -4.39 10.25 -3.47
N VAL A 125 -3.45 9.34 -3.22
CA VAL A 125 -3.21 8.17 -4.07
C VAL A 125 -4.08 7.00 -3.62
N SER A 126 -5.09 6.66 -4.41
CA SER A 126 -5.85 5.41 -4.28
C SER A 126 -5.04 4.17 -4.72
N PRO A 127 -5.48 2.95 -4.41
CA PRO A 127 -4.83 1.73 -4.91
C PRO A 127 -4.70 1.66 -6.44
N ALA A 128 -5.71 2.18 -7.17
CA ALA A 128 -5.68 2.23 -8.62
C ALA A 128 -4.61 3.20 -9.13
N GLU A 129 -4.58 4.39 -8.55
CA GLU A 129 -3.58 5.41 -8.91
C GLU A 129 -2.17 4.95 -8.54
N PHE A 130 -2.00 4.19 -7.46
CA PHE A 130 -0.72 3.58 -7.11
C PHE A 130 -0.20 2.72 -8.27
N VAL A 131 -1.03 1.80 -8.77
CA VAL A 131 -0.67 0.92 -9.90
C VAL A 131 -0.31 1.76 -11.13
N ASN A 132 -1.15 2.72 -11.50
CA ASN A 132 -0.89 3.59 -12.66
C ASN A 132 0.43 4.38 -12.51
N ILE A 133 0.74 4.86 -11.29
CA ILE A 133 1.98 5.60 -11.01
C ILE A 133 3.20 4.70 -11.17
N ILE A 134 3.19 3.50 -10.58
CA ILE A 134 4.36 2.60 -10.65
C ILE A 134 4.53 2.06 -12.07
N GLU A 135 3.45 1.79 -12.79
CA GLU A 135 3.47 1.37 -14.20
C GLU A 135 4.07 2.48 -15.07
N ALA A 136 3.65 3.73 -14.89
CA ALA A 136 4.24 4.89 -15.56
C ALA A 136 5.73 5.08 -15.20
N ALA A 137 6.16 4.61 -14.03
CA ALA A 137 7.57 4.59 -13.62
C ALA A 137 8.36 3.38 -14.15
N GLY A 138 7.74 2.50 -14.93
CA GLY A 138 8.38 1.33 -15.54
C GLY A 138 8.22 0.03 -14.76
N ALA A 139 7.31 -0.03 -13.79
CA ALA A 139 7.00 -1.29 -13.11
C ALA A 139 6.38 -2.30 -14.08
N LYS A 140 6.65 -3.58 -13.83
CA LYS A 140 6.12 -4.70 -14.61
C LYS A 140 5.26 -5.59 -13.73
N LEU A 141 4.17 -6.10 -14.30
CA LEU A 141 3.37 -7.15 -13.68
C LEU A 141 4.15 -8.48 -13.76
N GLU A 142 4.56 -9.02 -12.62
CA GLU A 142 5.30 -10.29 -12.52
C GLU A 142 4.37 -11.49 -12.39
N LYS A 143 3.32 -11.37 -11.55
CA LYS A 143 2.37 -12.46 -11.28
C LYS A 143 0.96 -11.91 -11.16
N SER A 144 -0.01 -12.64 -11.71
CA SER A 144 -1.45 -12.41 -11.50
C SER A 144 -2.11 -13.75 -11.25
N PHE A 145 -2.82 -13.88 -10.13
CA PHE A 145 -3.40 -15.15 -9.69
C PHE A 145 -4.58 -14.95 -8.73
N VAL A 146 -5.26 -16.05 -8.43
CA VAL A 146 -6.37 -16.12 -7.48
C VAL A 146 -5.95 -17.01 -6.31
N LEU A 147 -6.12 -16.50 -5.09
CA LEU A 147 -5.80 -17.19 -3.82
C LEU A 147 -6.78 -18.32 -3.46
#